data_AF-A0A520K440-F1
#
_entry.id   AF-A0A520K440-F1
#
_cell.length_a   1.000
_cell.length_b   1.000
_cell.length_c   1.000
_cell.angle_alpha   90.00
_cell.angle_beta   90.00
_cell.angle_gamma   90.00
#
_symmetry.space_group_name_H-M   'P 1'
#
loop_
_entity.id
_entity.type
_entity.pdbx_description
1 polymer ?
#
loop_
_entity_poly.entity_id
_entity_poly.type
_entity_poly.pdbx_seq_one_letter_code
_entity_poly.pdbx_strand_id
1 'polypeptide(L)'
;MTQKELIRRFLNLEDEAEEIREAWYLLIETQRAFRDVEARTISRREADNVRRVFLRYMGKHGLKTLDDEANSLKAHEVAIVKGSAEGGSETLKPQNYYDLWLLTDFEELCALWLSEDLKEMNGFPDTIIAFLEAPYLDAHLKERLIERDKARGERILKMILEARPAEVAVHTALVKLYEREDRHAEAEAEYKRMLSMTDNELVWANYGSFLEMRGSYDAAFEAFKKSFEICERIGEGETGLGEMVKSCLSRVERMKNLEGEEATKARAYMEAHWLIDELQEFVQERFEAEIRTAGEEYKKEFGIDTISSEALTDFSNWFLFIRKLDDGRTPGMVYAEEKMLSEALKEKIQGLGKPVKGTFELVKVDPASFKLLVKDVKTEAEYEVRADLPQLKEGLTCAGTLYPWGEFYLTRGTLSVQTGAE
;
A
#
# COMPACT_ATOMS: atom_id res chain seq x y z
N MET A 1 -12.88 30.39 -9.66
CA MET A 1 -13.86 29.29 -9.77
C MET A 1 -14.69 29.29 -8.50
N THR A 2 -16.01 29.08 -8.56
CA THR A 2 -16.82 28.95 -7.33
C THR A 2 -16.58 27.57 -6.72
N GLN A 3 -16.80 27.41 -5.41
CA GLN A 3 -16.63 26.13 -4.73
C GLN A 3 -17.52 25.02 -5.30
N LYS A 4 -18.78 25.34 -5.66
CA LYS A 4 -19.70 24.40 -6.33
C LYS A 4 -19.16 23.95 -7.69
N GLU A 5 -18.60 24.88 -8.46
CA GLU A 5 -18.00 24.56 -9.76
C GLU A 5 -16.75 23.69 -9.60
N LEU A 6 -15.92 23.97 -8.58
CA LEU A 6 -14.75 23.16 -8.25
C LEU A 6 -15.16 21.73 -7.92
N ILE A 7 -16.08 21.53 -6.97
CA ILE A 7 -16.53 20.20 -6.56
C ILE A 7 -17.13 19.45 -7.75
N ARG A 8 -17.94 20.14 -8.56
CA ARG A 8 -18.53 19.55 -9.77
C ARG A 8 -17.48 18.99 -10.72
N ARG A 9 -16.46 19.78 -11.06
CA ARG A 9 -15.40 19.38 -12.00
C ARG A 9 -14.44 18.35 -11.40
N PHE A 10 -14.11 18.48 -10.12
CA PHE A 10 -13.14 17.61 -9.46
C PHE A 10 -13.67 16.19 -9.25
N LEU A 11 -14.98 16.06 -9.01
CA LEU A 11 -15.67 14.79 -8.82
C LEU A 11 -16.33 14.27 -10.12
N ASN A 12 -16.09 14.93 -11.26
CA ASN A 12 -16.67 14.60 -12.58
C ASN A 12 -18.21 14.46 -12.56
N LEU A 13 -18.89 15.43 -11.96
CA LEU A 13 -20.34 15.45 -11.75
C LEU A 13 -21.09 16.27 -12.83
N GLU A 14 -20.48 16.51 -13.99
CA GLU A 14 -21.08 17.32 -15.06
C GLU A 14 -22.43 16.78 -15.52
N ASP A 15 -22.51 15.46 -15.68
CA ASP A 15 -23.71 14.75 -16.12
C ASP A 15 -24.64 14.33 -14.97
N GLU A 16 -24.30 14.66 -13.72
CA GLU A 16 -25.14 14.33 -12.57
C GLU A 16 -26.32 15.29 -12.40
N ALA A 17 -27.39 14.77 -11.82
CA ALA A 17 -28.56 15.57 -11.45
C ALA A 17 -28.18 16.68 -10.47
N GLU A 18 -28.82 17.84 -10.59
CA GLU A 18 -28.55 19.00 -9.73
C GLU A 18 -28.74 18.65 -8.25
N GLU A 19 -29.71 17.79 -7.94
CA GLU A 19 -29.95 17.31 -6.59
C GLU A 19 -28.76 16.56 -6.01
N ILE A 20 -28.09 15.72 -6.82
CA ILE A 20 -26.92 14.94 -6.41
C ILE A 20 -25.70 15.85 -6.27
N ARG A 21 -25.51 16.78 -7.22
CA ARG A 21 -24.43 17.79 -7.13
C ARG A 21 -24.51 18.62 -5.86
N GLU A 22 -25.70 19.12 -5.53
CA GLU A 22 -25.90 19.91 -4.31
C GLU A 22 -25.72 19.06 -3.05
N ALA A 23 -26.09 17.77 -3.09
CA ALA A 23 -25.84 16.86 -1.97
C ALA A 23 -24.34 16.66 -1.71
N TRP A 24 -23.53 16.48 -2.75
CA TRP A 24 -22.07 16.43 -2.62
C TRP A 24 -21.48 17.72 -2.06
N TYR A 25 -21.94 18.87 -2.56
CA TYR A 25 -21.55 20.17 -2.00
C TYR A 25 -21.85 20.27 -0.50
N LEU A 26 -23.07 19.95 -0.08
CA LEU A 26 -23.48 20.00 1.32
C LEU A 26 -22.75 18.96 2.21
N LEU A 27 -22.35 17.83 1.65
CA LEU A 27 -21.54 16.83 2.34
C LEU A 27 -20.14 17.39 2.63
N ILE A 28 -19.47 17.99 1.63
CA ILE A 28 -18.15 18.63 1.81
C ILE A 28 -18.25 19.76 2.83
N GLU A 29 -19.28 20.61 2.77
CA GLU A 29 -19.50 21.67 3.77
C GLU A 29 -19.70 21.10 5.19
N THR A 30 -20.37 19.96 5.30
CA THR A 30 -20.54 19.27 6.59
C THR A 30 -19.20 18.77 7.13
N GLN A 31 -18.35 18.18 6.27
CA GLN A 31 -17.01 17.71 6.65
C GLN A 31 -16.12 18.87 7.10
N ARG A 32 -16.10 19.97 6.34
CA ARG A 32 -15.37 21.19 6.69
C ARG A 32 -15.81 21.77 8.03
N ALA A 33 -17.11 21.84 8.27
CA ALA A 33 -17.62 22.34 9.54
C ALA A 33 -17.14 21.49 10.74
N PHE A 34 -16.96 20.19 10.58
CA PHE A 34 -16.38 19.36 11.64
C PHE A 34 -14.87 19.56 11.79
N ARG A 35 -14.14 19.79 10.70
CA ARG A 35 -12.72 20.22 10.75
C ARG A 35 -12.56 21.57 11.46
N ASP A 36 -13.45 22.51 11.20
CA ASP A 36 -13.49 23.81 11.87
C ASP A 36 -13.73 23.71 13.37
N VAL A 37 -14.47 22.70 13.83
CA VAL A 37 -14.60 22.40 15.27
C VAL A 37 -13.28 21.90 15.84
N GLU A 38 -12.56 21.02 15.15
CA GLU A 38 -11.24 20.52 15.56
C GLU A 38 -10.23 21.67 15.64
N ALA A 39 -10.27 22.57 14.66
CA ALA A 39 -9.47 23.79 14.59
C ALA A 39 -9.93 24.90 15.56
N ARG A 40 -11.05 24.69 16.27
CA ARG A 40 -11.67 25.65 17.20
C ARG A 40 -12.07 26.98 16.56
N THR A 41 -12.36 26.98 15.26
CA THR A 41 -12.84 28.16 14.52
C THR A 41 -14.36 28.33 14.66
N ILE A 42 -15.10 27.23 14.83
CA ILE A 42 -16.54 27.24 15.12
C ILE A 42 -16.89 26.31 16.29
N SER A 43 -18.09 26.47 16.85
CA SER A 43 -18.62 25.59 17.89
C SER A 43 -19.22 24.31 17.33
N ARG A 44 -19.26 23.24 18.15
CA ARG A 44 -19.94 21.98 17.78
C ARG A 44 -21.39 22.19 17.35
N ARG A 45 -22.09 23.15 17.97
CA ARG A 45 -23.47 23.50 17.65
C ARG A 45 -23.61 24.08 16.23
N GLU A 46 -22.64 24.87 15.79
CA GLU A 46 -22.60 25.43 14.44
C GLU A 46 -22.37 24.33 13.40
N ALA A 47 -21.41 23.42 13.63
CA ALA A 47 -21.22 22.25 12.76
C ALA A 47 -22.48 21.36 12.70
N ASP A 48 -23.14 21.13 13.83
CA ASP A 48 -24.40 20.38 13.88
C ASP A 48 -25.55 21.08 13.12
N ASN A 49 -25.54 22.42 13.01
CA ASN A 49 -26.49 23.15 12.17
C ASN A 49 -26.23 22.87 10.68
N VAL A 50 -24.96 22.88 10.25
CA VAL A 50 -24.57 22.56 8.85
C VAL A 50 -24.96 21.13 8.51
N ARG A 51 -24.63 20.16 9.37
CA ARG A 51 -25.05 18.76 9.20
C ARG A 51 -26.57 18.61 9.09
N ARG A 52 -27.35 19.37 9.87
CA ARG A 52 -28.82 19.37 9.79
C ARG A 52 -29.36 19.95 8.48
N VAL A 53 -28.64 20.86 7.81
CA VAL A 53 -29.00 21.33 6.47
C VAL A 53 -28.82 20.19 5.47
N PHE A 54 -27.66 19.53 5.49
CA PHE A 54 -27.38 18.36 4.65
C PHE A 54 -28.41 17.25 4.83
N LEU A 55 -28.66 16.80 6.06
CA LEU A 55 -29.61 15.70 6.33
C LEU A 55 -31.05 16.03 5.89
N ARG A 56 -31.50 17.28 6.09
CA ARG A 56 -32.83 17.71 5.62
C ARG A 56 -32.90 17.74 4.10
N TYR A 57 -31.82 18.15 3.44
CA TYR A 57 -31.72 18.14 1.98
C TYR A 57 -31.81 16.72 1.43
N MET A 58 -31.01 15.80 1.98
CA MET A 58 -31.05 14.37 1.63
C MET A 58 -32.47 13.79 1.76
N GLY A 59 -33.13 14.01 2.91
CA GLY A 59 -34.50 13.52 3.13
C GLY A 59 -35.53 14.13 2.19
N LYS A 60 -35.46 15.44 1.92
CA LYS A 60 -36.39 16.15 1.02
C LYS A 60 -36.30 15.65 -0.42
N HIS A 61 -35.09 15.31 -0.88
CA HIS A 61 -34.85 14.86 -2.26
C HIS A 61 -34.82 13.33 -2.40
N GLY A 62 -35.11 12.60 -1.31
CA GLY A 62 -35.13 11.14 -1.30
C GLY A 62 -33.76 10.53 -1.58
N LEU A 63 -32.68 11.20 -1.19
CA LEU A 63 -31.31 10.76 -1.42
C LEU A 63 -30.79 9.93 -0.24
N LYS A 64 -29.86 9.02 -0.52
CA LYS A 64 -29.15 8.21 0.47
C LYS A 64 -27.68 8.12 0.11
N THR A 65 -26.81 8.05 1.13
CA THR A 65 -25.41 7.68 0.96
C THR A 65 -25.30 6.15 0.94
N LEU A 66 -24.52 5.62 0.03
CA LEU A 66 -24.02 4.25 0.03
C LEU A 66 -22.52 4.32 0.31
N ASP A 67 -22.04 3.47 1.20
CA ASP A 67 -20.63 3.31 1.52
C ASP A 67 -20.23 1.82 1.36
N ASP A 68 -18.96 1.55 1.60
CA ASP A 68 -18.35 0.21 1.54
C ASP A 68 -18.92 -0.74 2.60
N GLU A 69 -19.50 -0.24 3.70
CA GLU A 69 -20.15 -1.08 4.72
C GLU A 69 -21.41 -1.81 4.21
N ALA A 70 -21.97 -1.40 3.07
CA ALA A 70 -23.12 -2.03 2.44
C ALA A 70 -22.77 -3.07 1.34
N ASN A 71 -21.51 -3.52 1.26
CA ASN A 71 -20.98 -4.50 0.28
C ASN A 71 -21.25 -4.16 -1.21
N SER A 72 -21.55 -2.90 -1.51
CA SER A 72 -21.98 -2.46 -2.85
C SER A 72 -20.96 -1.56 -3.56
N LEU A 73 -19.89 -1.17 -2.87
CA LEU A 73 -18.85 -0.24 -3.31
C LEU A 73 -17.46 -0.79 -2.98
N LYS A 74 -16.42 -0.32 -3.69
CA LYS A 74 -15.03 -0.67 -3.32
C LYS A 74 -14.63 0.05 -2.03
N ALA A 75 -13.58 -0.43 -1.35
CA ALA A 75 -13.06 0.32 -0.21
C ALA A 75 -12.66 1.74 -0.63
N HIS A 76 -12.84 2.64 0.34
CA HIS A 76 -12.71 4.07 0.16
C HIS A 76 -13.66 4.70 -0.89
N GLU A 77 -14.71 4.01 -1.35
CA GLU A 77 -15.75 4.59 -2.20
C GLU A 77 -17.02 4.95 -1.43
N VAL A 78 -17.68 6.01 -1.87
CA VAL A 78 -18.97 6.48 -1.37
C VAL A 78 -19.81 7.01 -2.52
N ALA A 79 -21.11 6.74 -2.54
CA ALA A 79 -22.03 7.22 -3.56
C ALA A 79 -23.24 7.91 -2.93
N ILE A 80 -23.82 8.88 -3.64
CA ILE A 80 -25.11 9.47 -3.30
C ILE A 80 -26.12 9.08 -4.37
N VAL A 81 -27.18 8.37 -3.97
CA VAL A 81 -28.18 7.82 -4.88
C VAL A 81 -29.59 8.24 -4.49
N LYS A 82 -30.53 8.16 -5.44
CA LYS A 82 -31.95 8.34 -5.18
C LYS A 82 -32.58 7.04 -4.66
N GLY A 83 -33.33 7.12 -3.58
CA GLY A 83 -33.78 6.02 -2.72
C GLY A 83 -34.77 5.01 -3.32
N SER A 84 -34.93 4.93 -4.64
CA SER A 84 -35.78 3.97 -5.35
C SER A 84 -35.03 3.15 -6.43
N ALA A 85 -33.71 3.04 -6.35
CA ALA A 85 -32.91 2.22 -7.25
C ALA A 85 -32.82 0.73 -6.83
N GLU A 86 -33.84 0.16 -6.18
CA GLU A 86 -34.04 -1.29 -6.19
C GLU A 86 -34.62 -1.66 -7.57
N GLY A 87 -33.75 -1.78 -8.58
CA GLY A 87 -34.10 -2.32 -9.90
C GLY A 87 -34.05 -1.36 -11.10
N GLY A 88 -33.47 -0.16 -10.95
CA GLY A 88 -33.24 0.78 -12.06
C GLY A 88 -31.77 0.83 -12.46
N SER A 89 -31.48 0.71 -13.76
CA SER A 89 -30.17 0.90 -14.39
C SER A 89 -29.67 2.37 -14.31
N GLU A 90 -29.66 2.98 -13.12
CA GLU A 90 -28.88 4.20 -12.90
C GLU A 90 -27.42 3.77 -12.67
N THR A 91 -26.54 4.14 -13.60
CA THR A 91 -25.09 3.95 -13.45
C THR A 91 -24.64 4.70 -12.20
N LEU A 92 -24.29 3.94 -11.15
CA LEU A 92 -23.70 4.46 -9.94
C LEU A 92 -22.42 5.23 -10.30
N LYS A 93 -22.25 6.44 -9.77
CA LYS A 93 -20.97 7.18 -9.79
C LYS A 93 -20.40 7.31 -8.39
N PRO A 94 -19.72 6.26 -7.89
CA PRO A 94 -18.99 6.35 -6.63
C PRO A 94 -17.89 7.40 -6.72
N GLN A 95 -17.63 8.04 -5.59
CA GLN A 95 -16.54 8.98 -5.37
C GLN A 95 -15.58 8.38 -4.35
N ASN A 96 -14.30 8.72 -4.45
CA ASN A 96 -13.30 8.22 -3.52
C ASN A 96 -13.17 9.15 -2.30
N TYR A 97 -13.09 8.60 -1.08
CA TYR A 97 -12.96 9.39 0.15
C TYR A 97 -11.73 10.30 0.15
N TYR A 98 -10.60 9.87 -0.43
CA TYR A 98 -9.43 10.73 -0.56
C TYR A 98 -9.70 11.94 -1.47
N ASP A 99 -10.56 11.83 -2.50
CA ASP A 99 -10.97 13.00 -3.29
C ASP A 99 -11.83 13.97 -2.48
N LEU A 100 -12.71 13.45 -1.62
CA LEU A 100 -13.50 14.28 -0.71
C LEU A 100 -12.62 14.97 0.33
N TRP A 101 -11.60 14.29 0.85
CA TRP A 101 -10.61 14.89 1.76
C TRP A 101 -9.77 15.95 1.07
N LEU A 102 -9.32 15.72 -0.18
CA LEU A 102 -8.66 16.74 -0.99
C LEU A 102 -9.54 17.99 -1.13
N LEU A 103 -10.83 17.83 -1.43
CA LEU A 103 -11.76 18.96 -1.53
C LEU A 103 -12.03 19.64 -0.19
N THR A 104 -12.04 18.88 0.91
CA THR A 104 -12.32 19.39 2.25
C THR A 104 -11.16 20.23 2.78
N ASP A 105 -9.95 19.68 2.74
CA ASP A 105 -8.77 20.24 3.41
C ASP A 105 -7.84 21.02 2.45
N PHE A 106 -7.95 20.79 1.13
CA PHE A 106 -7.03 21.33 0.12
C PHE A 106 -7.77 21.97 -1.08
N GLU A 107 -8.75 22.85 -0.82
CA GLU A 107 -9.54 23.49 -1.88
C GLU A 107 -8.68 24.22 -2.92
N GLU A 108 -7.71 25.00 -2.47
CA GLU A 108 -6.80 25.76 -3.33
C GLU A 108 -5.96 24.85 -4.22
N LEU A 109 -5.47 23.74 -3.68
CA LEU A 109 -4.75 22.71 -4.41
C LEU A 109 -5.63 22.08 -5.49
N CYS A 110 -6.89 21.76 -5.16
CA CYS A 110 -7.84 21.18 -6.10
C CYS A 110 -8.18 22.16 -7.24
N ALA A 111 -8.38 23.44 -6.91
CA ALA A 111 -8.62 24.48 -7.90
C ALA A 111 -7.41 24.68 -8.82
N LEU A 112 -6.21 24.70 -8.24
CA LEU A 112 -4.97 24.79 -8.99
C LEU A 112 -4.80 23.58 -9.92
N TRP A 113 -5.05 22.38 -9.40
CA TRP A 113 -4.95 21.12 -10.14
C TRP A 113 -5.81 21.14 -11.42
N LEU A 114 -7.01 21.71 -11.37
CA LEU A 114 -7.94 21.80 -12.51
C LEU A 114 -7.67 22.97 -13.46
N SER A 115 -6.74 23.87 -13.15
CA SER A 115 -6.44 25.02 -14.00
C SER A 115 -5.73 24.61 -15.30
N GLU A 116 -6.13 25.18 -16.44
CA GLU A 116 -5.46 24.96 -17.73
C GLU A 116 -4.14 25.73 -17.78
N ASP A 117 -4.12 26.96 -17.28
CA ASP A 117 -2.95 27.86 -17.28
C ASP A 117 -2.27 27.89 -15.89
N LEU A 118 -1.83 26.73 -15.41
CA LEU A 118 -1.20 26.55 -14.09
C LEU A 118 -0.04 27.53 -13.81
N LYS A 119 0.77 27.88 -14.82
CA LYS A 119 1.94 28.76 -14.65
C LYS A 119 1.56 30.19 -14.27
N GLU A 120 0.33 30.62 -14.54
CA GLU A 120 -0.17 31.98 -14.23
C GLU A 120 -0.97 32.02 -12.92
N MET A 121 -1.22 30.88 -12.31
CA MET A 121 -2.02 30.79 -11.08
C MET A 121 -1.19 31.15 -9.85
N ASN A 122 -1.76 32.01 -9.00
CA ASN A 122 -1.19 32.30 -7.69
C ASN A 122 -1.02 31.01 -6.88
N GLY A 123 0.15 30.84 -6.25
CA GLY A 123 0.49 29.67 -5.44
C GLY A 123 1.19 28.55 -6.22
N PHE A 124 1.20 28.55 -7.56
CA PHE A 124 2.02 27.61 -8.32
C PHE A 124 3.50 28.07 -8.37
N PRO A 125 4.49 27.19 -8.17
CA PRO A 125 4.38 25.76 -7.85
C PRO A 125 4.31 25.44 -6.34
N ASP A 126 4.44 26.45 -5.47
CA ASP A 126 4.59 26.33 -4.02
C ASP A 126 3.51 25.50 -3.34
N THR A 127 2.24 25.66 -3.68
CA THR A 127 1.12 24.93 -3.07
C THR A 127 1.24 23.42 -3.29
N ILE A 128 1.68 22.99 -4.47
CA ILE A 128 1.83 21.56 -4.80
C ILE A 128 3.07 21.01 -4.12
N ILE A 129 4.18 21.76 -4.13
CA ILE A 129 5.41 21.36 -3.44
C ILE A 129 5.13 21.19 -1.94
N ALA A 130 4.50 22.18 -1.30
CA ALA A 130 4.17 22.13 0.12
C ALA A 130 3.26 20.94 0.48
N PHE A 131 2.30 20.61 -0.39
CA PHE A 131 1.45 19.43 -0.22
C PHE A 131 2.26 18.13 -0.30
N LEU A 132 3.16 17.99 -1.26
CA LEU A 132 4.01 16.81 -1.40
C LEU A 132 5.03 16.67 -0.26
N GLU A 133 5.57 17.78 0.24
CA GLU A 133 6.55 17.83 1.33
C GLU A 133 5.94 17.63 2.71
N ALA A 134 4.63 17.87 2.89
CA ALA A 134 3.99 17.83 4.19
C ALA A 134 4.16 16.46 4.90
N PRO A 135 4.95 16.36 5.99
CA PRO A 135 5.31 15.08 6.58
C PRO A 135 4.16 14.40 7.34
N TYR A 136 3.13 15.18 7.69
CA TYR A 136 1.95 14.71 8.40
C TYR A 136 0.85 14.19 7.47
N LEU A 137 1.00 14.37 6.15
CA LEU A 137 0.04 13.88 5.18
C LEU A 137 0.34 12.44 4.81
N ASP A 138 -0.72 11.64 4.84
CA ASP A 138 -0.72 10.27 4.38
C ASP A 138 -0.21 10.16 2.93
N ALA A 139 0.61 9.13 2.68
CA ALA A 139 1.22 8.93 1.37
C ALA A 139 0.18 8.62 0.29
N HIS A 140 -0.87 7.86 0.61
CA HIS A 140 -1.94 7.51 -0.34
C HIS A 140 -2.74 8.75 -0.73
N LEU A 141 -2.96 9.70 0.18
CA LEU A 141 -3.59 10.98 -0.17
C LEU A 141 -2.76 11.77 -1.20
N LYS A 142 -1.43 11.79 -1.03
CA LYS A 142 -0.51 12.45 -1.99
C LYS A 142 -0.53 11.75 -3.34
N GLU A 143 -0.47 10.43 -3.33
CA GLU A 143 -0.50 9.61 -4.53
C GLU A 143 -1.84 9.71 -5.25
N ARG A 144 -2.96 9.71 -4.52
CA ARG A 144 -4.32 9.84 -5.09
C ARG A 144 -4.44 11.06 -5.99
N LEU A 145 -3.89 12.20 -5.57
CA LEU A 145 -3.92 13.42 -6.36
C LEU A 145 -3.32 13.20 -7.76
N ILE A 146 -2.19 12.50 -7.83
CA ILE A 146 -1.47 12.17 -9.06
C ILE A 146 -2.20 11.07 -9.84
N GLU A 147 -2.59 10.00 -9.15
CA GLU A 147 -3.13 8.76 -9.74
C GLU A 147 -4.52 8.93 -10.36
N ARG A 148 -5.33 9.90 -9.87
CA ARG A 148 -6.66 10.18 -10.45
C ARG A 148 -6.59 10.61 -11.91
N ASP A 149 -5.53 11.33 -12.29
CA ASP A 149 -5.24 11.69 -13.68
C ASP A 149 -3.72 11.67 -13.89
N LYS A 150 -3.19 10.45 -14.07
CA LYS A 150 -1.75 10.17 -14.21
C LYS A 150 -1.07 11.06 -15.24
N ALA A 151 -1.70 11.22 -16.40
CA ALA A 151 -1.16 12.02 -17.49
C ALA A 151 -1.07 13.50 -17.13
N ARG A 152 -2.10 14.04 -16.45
CA ARG A 152 -2.06 15.42 -15.96
C ARG A 152 -1.08 15.57 -14.80
N GLY A 153 -1.06 14.62 -13.87
CA GLY A 153 -0.15 14.62 -12.73
C GLY A 153 1.30 14.64 -13.18
N GLU A 154 1.69 13.76 -14.09
CA GLU A 154 3.04 13.74 -14.66
C GLU A 154 3.41 15.08 -15.32
N ARG A 155 2.50 15.65 -16.13
CA ARG A 155 2.73 16.95 -16.78
C ARG A 155 2.95 18.07 -15.75
N ILE A 156 2.11 18.12 -14.71
CA ILE A 156 2.22 19.12 -13.64
C ILE A 156 3.54 18.97 -12.89
N LEU A 157 3.91 17.75 -12.48
CA LEU A 157 5.17 17.48 -11.78
C LEU A 157 6.38 17.89 -12.64
N LYS A 158 6.37 17.59 -13.94
CA LYS A 158 7.41 18.04 -14.87
C LYS A 158 7.47 19.56 -15.01
N MET A 159 6.32 20.24 -15.08
CA MET A 159 6.26 21.71 -15.10
C MET A 159 6.83 22.34 -13.82
N ILE A 160 6.61 21.70 -12.66
CA ILE A 160 7.24 22.13 -11.41
C ILE A 160 8.76 22.02 -11.51
N LEU A 161 9.27 20.89 -12.04
CA LEU A 161 10.72 20.69 -12.22
C LEU A 161 11.36 21.60 -13.27
N GLU A 162 10.60 22.08 -14.27
CA GLU A 162 11.09 23.14 -15.18
C GLU A 162 11.38 24.44 -14.41
N ALA A 163 10.55 24.77 -13.41
CA ALA A 163 10.70 25.97 -12.60
C ALA A 163 11.69 25.78 -11.43
N ARG A 164 11.68 24.60 -10.81
CA ARG A 164 12.53 24.22 -9.67
C ARG A 164 13.09 22.81 -9.88
N PRO A 165 14.25 22.69 -10.55
CA PRO A 165 14.81 21.39 -10.90
C PRO A 165 15.28 20.54 -9.72
N ALA A 166 15.38 21.11 -8.51
CA ALA A 166 15.97 20.45 -7.34
C ALA A 166 14.96 19.96 -6.30
N GLU A 167 13.69 19.83 -6.67
CA GLU A 167 12.61 19.46 -5.75
C GLU A 167 12.55 17.93 -5.54
N VAL A 168 13.16 17.45 -4.46
CA VAL A 168 13.25 16.00 -4.14
C VAL A 168 11.86 15.37 -3.99
N ALA A 169 10.90 16.07 -3.37
CA ALA A 169 9.53 15.56 -3.20
C ALA A 169 8.81 15.35 -4.55
N VAL A 170 9.09 16.20 -5.53
CA VAL A 170 8.50 16.12 -6.88
C VAL A 170 9.13 14.98 -7.67
N HIS A 171 10.45 14.81 -7.59
CA HIS A 171 11.11 13.63 -8.17
C HIS A 171 10.62 12.33 -7.52
N THR A 172 10.41 12.32 -6.21
CA THR A 172 9.85 11.16 -5.47
C THR A 172 8.45 10.81 -5.99
N ALA A 173 7.60 11.80 -6.22
CA ALA A 173 6.28 11.58 -6.79
C ALA A 173 6.34 11.00 -8.22
N LEU A 174 7.28 11.47 -9.05
CA LEU A 174 7.50 10.91 -10.39
C LEU A 174 8.04 9.47 -10.35
N VAL A 175 8.99 9.17 -9.46
CA VAL A 175 9.49 7.81 -9.24
C VAL A 175 8.33 6.87 -8.93
N LYS A 176 7.49 7.21 -7.95
CA LYS A 176 6.34 6.38 -7.56
C LYS A 176 5.37 6.15 -8.72
N LEU A 177 5.05 7.22 -9.46
CA LEU A 177 4.21 7.12 -10.65
C LEU A 177 4.83 6.18 -11.70
N TYR A 178 6.13 6.31 -11.97
CA TYR A 178 6.81 5.48 -12.96
C TYR A 178 6.98 4.03 -12.51
N GLU A 179 7.25 3.76 -11.23
CA GLU A 179 7.30 2.41 -10.69
C GLU A 179 5.94 1.71 -10.81
N ARG A 180 4.84 2.40 -10.49
CA ARG A 180 3.46 1.88 -10.64
C ARG A 180 3.05 1.63 -12.09
N GLU A 181 3.65 2.34 -13.05
CA GLU A 181 3.41 2.19 -14.49
C GLU A 181 4.45 1.29 -15.18
N ASP A 182 5.30 0.58 -14.41
CA ASP A 182 6.41 -0.24 -14.92
C ASP A 182 7.41 0.51 -15.83
N ARG A 183 7.44 1.84 -15.73
CA ARG A 183 8.33 2.77 -16.46
C ARG A 183 9.69 2.88 -15.78
N HIS A 184 10.34 1.74 -15.59
CA HIS A 184 11.54 1.63 -14.73
C HIS A 184 12.71 2.50 -15.20
N ALA A 185 12.90 2.69 -16.51
CA ALA A 185 13.98 3.52 -17.02
C ALA A 185 13.81 5.01 -16.63
N GLU A 186 12.56 5.49 -16.61
CA GLU A 186 12.26 6.84 -16.17
C GLU A 186 12.37 6.97 -14.65
N ALA A 187 11.91 5.97 -13.88
CA ALA A 187 12.11 5.91 -12.43
C ALA A 187 13.60 5.99 -12.06
N GLU A 188 14.45 5.17 -12.70
CA GLU A 188 15.90 5.19 -12.48
C GLU A 188 16.53 6.55 -12.82
N ALA A 189 16.05 7.20 -13.89
CA ALA A 189 16.53 8.53 -14.25
C ALA A 189 16.19 9.57 -13.18
N GLU A 190 14.99 9.53 -12.58
CA GLU A 190 14.62 10.42 -11.49
C GLU A 190 15.40 10.14 -10.20
N TYR A 191 15.66 8.87 -9.85
CA TYR A 191 16.56 8.53 -8.74
C TYR A 191 17.94 9.14 -8.93
N LYS A 192 18.54 8.97 -10.11
CA LYS A 192 19.86 9.55 -10.42
C LYS A 192 19.86 11.07 -10.35
N ARG A 193 18.77 11.73 -10.77
CA ARG A 193 18.63 13.18 -10.60
C ARG A 193 18.59 13.56 -9.13
N MET A 194 17.76 12.92 -8.30
CA MET A 194 17.74 13.17 -6.85
C MET A 194 19.13 13.02 -6.23
N LEU A 195 19.81 11.91 -6.51
CA LEU A 195 21.15 11.63 -5.98
C LEU A 195 22.26 12.56 -6.49
N SER A 196 22.04 13.26 -7.61
CA SER A 196 22.94 14.32 -8.06
C SER A 196 22.78 15.64 -7.28
N MET A 197 21.69 15.76 -6.51
CA MET A 197 21.28 16.99 -5.81
C MET A 197 21.33 16.84 -4.30
N THR A 198 21.16 15.62 -3.78
CA THR A 198 21.21 15.32 -2.35
C THR A 198 22.01 14.05 -2.06
N ASP A 199 22.67 14.03 -0.91
CA ASP A 199 23.35 12.86 -0.34
C ASP A 199 22.56 12.38 0.88
N ASN A 200 21.27 12.09 0.66
CA ASN A 200 20.33 11.67 1.70
C ASN A 200 20.22 10.14 1.76
N GLU A 201 20.29 9.60 2.97
CA GLU A 201 20.26 8.18 3.30
C GLU A 201 18.98 7.49 2.81
N LEU A 202 17.82 8.15 2.88
CA LEU A 202 16.54 7.60 2.45
C LEU A 202 16.46 7.51 0.92
N VAL A 203 16.97 8.51 0.20
CA VAL A 203 17.03 8.48 -1.27
C VAL A 203 17.93 7.34 -1.76
N TRP A 204 19.11 7.16 -1.13
CA TRP A 204 19.99 6.04 -1.43
C TRP A 204 19.36 4.68 -1.10
N ALA A 205 18.66 4.56 0.04
CA ALA A 205 17.95 3.33 0.43
C ALA A 205 16.85 2.98 -0.58
N ASN A 206 16.01 3.94 -0.96
CA ASN A 206 14.94 3.73 -1.93
C ASN A 206 15.49 3.33 -3.30
N TYR A 207 16.60 3.95 -3.74
CA TYR A 207 17.26 3.57 -4.98
C TYR A 207 17.84 2.14 -4.90
N GLY A 208 18.41 1.76 -3.75
CA GLY A 208 18.85 0.39 -3.48
C GLY A 208 17.72 -0.63 -3.61
N SER A 209 16.55 -0.35 -3.00
CA SER A 209 15.35 -1.19 -3.11
C SER A 209 14.85 -1.30 -4.55
N PHE A 210 14.82 -0.17 -5.28
CA PHE A 210 14.49 -0.16 -6.70
C PHE A 210 15.42 -1.08 -7.52
N LEU A 211 16.74 -0.97 -7.31
CA LEU A 211 17.73 -1.81 -8.00
C LEU A 211 17.63 -3.29 -7.62
N GLU A 212 17.35 -3.58 -6.35
CA GLU A 212 17.17 -4.92 -5.83
C GLU A 212 15.98 -5.63 -6.48
N MET A 213 14.83 -4.95 -6.57
CA MET A 213 13.63 -5.46 -7.26
C MET A 213 13.87 -5.76 -8.74
N ARG A 214 14.86 -5.09 -9.37
CA ARG A 214 15.29 -5.34 -10.75
C ARG A 214 16.39 -6.39 -10.87
N GLY A 215 16.78 -7.03 -9.78
CA GLY A 215 17.84 -8.04 -9.74
C GLY A 215 19.25 -7.48 -9.95
N SER A 216 19.43 -6.16 -9.88
CA SER A 216 20.74 -5.49 -10.05
C SER A 216 21.50 -5.46 -8.72
N TYR A 217 21.82 -6.64 -8.18
CA TYR A 217 22.31 -6.78 -6.80
C TYR A 217 23.64 -6.08 -6.52
N ASP A 218 24.57 -6.01 -7.49
CA ASP A 218 25.82 -5.26 -7.33
C ASP A 218 25.56 -3.75 -7.15
N ALA A 219 24.68 -3.18 -7.97
CA ALA A 219 24.33 -1.77 -7.87
C ALA A 219 23.50 -1.49 -6.61
N ALA A 220 22.59 -2.39 -6.25
CA ALA A 220 21.81 -2.31 -5.01
C ALA A 220 22.72 -2.32 -3.77
N PHE A 221 23.74 -3.18 -3.77
CA PHE A 221 24.74 -3.25 -2.69
C PHE A 221 25.47 -1.91 -2.52
N GLU A 222 25.95 -1.29 -3.60
CA GLU A 222 26.61 0.01 -3.50
C GLU A 222 25.65 1.13 -3.03
N ALA A 223 24.39 1.12 -3.47
CA ALA A 223 23.38 2.08 -3.04
C ALA A 223 23.05 1.94 -1.54
N PHE A 224 22.78 0.72 -1.06
CA PHE A 224 22.54 0.46 0.36
C PHE A 224 23.77 0.75 1.21
N LYS A 225 24.97 0.45 0.71
CA LYS A 225 26.21 0.79 1.39
C LYS A 225 26.36 2.31 1.57
N LYS A 226 26.06 3.09 0.53
CA LYS A 226 26.06 4.56 0.59
C LYS A 226 25.04 5.07 1.62
N SER A 227 23.82 4.54 1.60
CA SER A 227 22.80 4.87 2.60
C SER A 227 23.29 4.58 4.02
N PHE A 228 23.87 3.39 4.25
CA PHE A 228 24.38 2.99 5.57
C PHE A 228 25.54 3.87 6.05
N GLU A 229 26.50 4.19 5.19
CA GLU A 229 27.61 5.10 5.49
C GLU A 229 27.10 6.49 5.96
N ILE A 230 25.98 6.96 5.39
CA ILE A 230 25.35 8.22 5.79
C ILE A 230 24.65 8.06 7.14
N CYS A 231 23.89 6.98 7.35
CA CYS A 231 23.28 6.68 8.65
C CYS A 231 24.32 6.62 9.77
N GLU A 232 25.47 5.97 9.55
CA GLU A 232 26.57 5.94 10.51
C GLU A 232 27.12 7.34 10.79
N ARG A 233 27.32 8.15 9.74
CA ARG A 233 27.83 9.52 9.86
C ARG A 233 26.91 10.42 10.69
N ILE A 234 25.59 10.24 10.61
CA ILE A 234 24.60 11.01 11.38
C ILE A 234 24.28 10.39 12.75
N GLY A 235 24.89 9.26 13.11
CA GLY A 235 24.70 8.59 14.39
C GLY A 235 23.44 7.71 14.47
N GLU A 236 22.84 7.37 13.33
CA GLU A 236 21.60 6.57 13.22
C GLU A 236 21.85 5.17 12.65
N GLY A 237 23.11 4.74 12.51
CA GLY A 237 23.47 3.44 11.93
C GLY A 237 22.87 2.22 12.66
N GLU A 238 22.59 2.33 13.95
CA GLU A 238 22.00 1.26 14.77
C GLU A 238 20.56 1.61 15.24
N THR A 239 19.87 2.49 14.51
CA THR A 239 18.48 2.86 14.83
C THR A 239 17.63 3.00 13.58
N GLY A 240 16.40 2.49 13.61
CA GLY A 240 15.38 2.76 12.60
C GLY A 240 15.86 2.43 11.18
N LEU A 241 16.10 3.46 10.37
CA LEU A 241 16.56 3.31 9.00
C LEU A 241 17.93 2.63 8.90
N GLY A 242 18.87 2.89 9.82
CA GLY A 242 20.20 2.27 9.78
C GLY A 242 20.16 0.75 9.92
N GLU A 243 19.38 0.23 10.86
CA GLU A 243 19.18 -1.23 11.03
C GLU A 243 18.50 -1.86 9.82
N MET A 244 17.49 -1.16 9.27
CA MET A 244 16.79 -1.60 8.07
C MET A 244 17.74 -1.69 6.86
N VAL A 245 18.53 -0.64 6.62
CA VAL A 245 19.50 -0.59 5.52
C VAL A 245 20.61 -1.62 5.71
N LYS A 246 21.08 -1.86 6.94
CA LYS A 246 22.05 -2.91 7.27
C LYS A 246 21.52 -4.30 6.91
N SER A 247 20.25 -4.57 7.19
CA SER A 247 19.57 -5.80 6.80
C SER A 247 19.51 -5.94 5.27
N CYS A 248 19.07 -4.90 4.56
CA CYS A 248 19.05 -4.88 3.10
C CYS A 248 20.44 -5.09 2.51
N LEU A 249 21.46 -4.41 3.03
CA LEU A 249 22.85 -4.54 2.59
C LEU A 249 23.38 -5.98 2.71
N SER A 250 23.14 -6.63 3.86
CA SER A 250 23.47 -8.03 4.10
C SER A 250 22.72 -8.99 3.16
N ARG A 251 21.43 -8.71 2.91
CA ARG A 251 20.61 -9.48 1.97
C ARG A 251 21.13 -9.39 0.54
N VAL A 252 21.38 -8.18 0.01
CA VAL A 252 21.88 -8.00 -1.36
C VAL A 252 23.32 -8.48 -1.53
N GLU A 253 24.14 -8.44 -0.47
CA GLU A 253 25.48 -9.04 -0.48
C GLU A 253 25.43 -10.56 -0.66
N ARG A 254 24.47 -11.24 -0.01
CA ARG A 254 24.24 -12.66 -0.25
C ARG A 254 23.74 -12.89 -1.67
N MET A 255 22.75 -12.12 -2.12
CA MET A 255 22.16 -12.26 -3.45
C MET A 255 23.17 -12.08 -4.59
N LYS A 256 24.09 -11.11 -4.51
CA LYS A 256 25.11 -10.88 -5.56
C LYS A 256 26.13 -12.01 -5.68
N ASN A 257 26.37 -12.75 -4.59
CA ASN A 257 27.37 -13.82 -4.53
C ASN A 257 26.79 -15.22 -4.84
N LEU A 258 25.47 -15.33 -5.04
CA LEU A 258 24.82 -16.59 -5.40
C LEU A 258 24.90 -16.85 -6.90
N GLU A 259 25.12 -18.12 -7.24
CA GLU A 259 25.13 -18.60 -8.63
C GLU A 259 24.24 -19.85 -8.81
N GLY A 260 23.91 -20.16 -10.06
CA GLY A 260 23.23 -21.41 -10.43
C GLY A 260 21.81 -21.57 -9.87
N GLU A 261 21.48 -22.78 -9.44
CA GLU A 261 20.14 -23.15 -8.95
C GLU A 261 19.78 -22.39 -7.66
N GLU A 262 20.73 -22.24 -6.75
CA GLU A 262 20.51 -21.54 -5.48
C GLU A 262 20.23 -20.05 -5.70
N ALA A 263 20.90 -19.40 -6.66
CA ALA A 263 20.56 -18.04 -7.08
C ALA A 263 19.14 -17.94 -7.65
N THR A 264 18.73 -18.93 -8.46
CA THR A 264 17.39 -18.95 -9.07
C THR A 264 16.30 -19.09 -8.01
N LYS A 265 16.49 -19.98 -7.03
CA LYS A 265 15.54 -20.16 -5.93
C LYS A 265 15.52 -18.97 -4.96
N ALA A 266 16.67 -18.35 -4.68
CA ALA A 266 16.73 -17.14 -3.87
C ALA A 266 16.01 -15.95 -4.54
N ARG A 267 16.14 -15.79 -5.87
CA ARG A 267 15.38 -14.78 -6.63
C ARG A 267 13.88 -15.05 -6.58
N ALA A 268 13.47 -16.30 -6.81
CA ALA A 268 12.08 -16.70 -6.71
C ALA A 268 11.51 -16.50 -5.29
N TYR A 269 12.35 -16.60 -4.25
CA TYR A 269 11.99 -16.28 -2.87
C TYR A 269 11.76 -14.78 -2.66
N MET A 270 12.66 -13.93 -3.16
CA MET A 270 12.50 -12.47 -3.11
C MET A 270 11.26 -12.00 -3.86
N GLU A 271 11.04 -12.51 -5.08
CA GLU A 271 9.85 -12.24 -5.88
C GLU A 271 8.56 -12.64 -5.14
N ALA A 272 8.57 -13.79 -4.44
CA ALA A 272 7.44 -14.20 -3.62
C ALA A 272 7.18 -13.21 -2.48
N HIS A 273 8.25 -12.76 -1.81
CA HIS A 273 8.13 -11.83 -0.70
C HIS A 273 7.50 -10.51 -1.15
N TRP A 274 8.04 -9.89 -2.21
CA TRP A 274 7.52 -8.61 -2.72
C TRP A 274 6.10 -8.73 -3.26
N LEU A 275 5.79 -9.81 -3.97
CA LEU A 275 4.43 -10.05 -4.46
C LEU A 275 3.43 -10.15 -3.32
N ILE A 276 3.77 -10.85 -2.23
CA ILE A 276 2.86 -10.98 -1.09
C ILE A 276 2.71 -9.64 -0.36
N ASP A 277 3.76 -8.82 -0.30
CA ASP A 277 3.65 -7.47 0.28
C ASP A 277 2.77 -6.56 -0.58
N GLU A 278 2.91 -6.59 -1.92
CA GLU A 278 2.03 -5.85 -2.84
C GLU A 278 0.58 -6.33 -2.73
N LEU A 279 0.37 -7.65 -2.58
CA LEU A 279 -0.93 -8.25 -2.32
C LEU A 279 -1.55 -7.74 -1.01
N GLN A 280 -0.75 -7.61 0.05
CA GLN A 280 -1.20 -7.08 1.34
C GLN A 280 -1.64 -5.62 1.21
N GLU A 281 -0.86 -4.79 0.50
CA GLU A 281 -1.20 -3.39 0.22
C GLU A 281 -2.49 -3.30 -0.59
N PHE A 282 -2.59 -4.02 -1.71
CA PHE A 282 -3.80 -4.07 -2.54
C PHE A 282 -5.05 -4.46 -1.73
N VAL A 283 -4.89 -5.43 -0.82
CA VAL A 283 -6.02 -5.92 -0.03
C VAL A 283 -6.40 -4.95 1.07
N GLN A 284 -5.43 -4.28 1.69
CA GLN A 284 -5.68 -3.21 2.65
C GLN A 284 -6.42 -2.05 1.99
N GLU A 285 -6.03 -1.65 0.79
CA GLU A 285 -6.67 -0.56 0.03
C GLU A 285 -8.08 -0.90 -0.46
N ARG A 286 -8.38 -2.17 -0.72
CA ARG A 286 -9.61 -2.58 -1.41
C ARG A 286 -10.64 -3.30 -0.56
N PHE A 287 -10.20 -4.02 0.45
CA PHE A 287 -11.04 -4.94 1.23
C PHE A 287 -11.05 -4.59 2.71
N GLU A 288 -10.90 -3.32 3.08
CA GLU A 288 -10.87 -2.88 4.49
C GLU A 288 -12.09 -3.39 5.30
N ALA A 289 -13.31 -3.21 4.76
CA ALA A 289 -14.54 -3.71 5.39
C ALA A 289 -14.54 -5.25 5.51
N GLU A 290 -14.04 -5.94 4.48
CA GLU A 290 -13.95 -7.39 4.41
C GLU A 290 -12.92 -7.96 5.40
N ILE A 291 -11.81 -7.25 5.63
CA ILE A 291 -10.79 -7.60 6.63
C ILE A 291 -11.41 -7.61 8.03
N ARG A 292 -12.27 -6.63 8.35
CA ARG A 292 -12.98 -6.59 9.64
C ARG A 292 -13.86 -7.82 9.84
N THR A 293 -14.66 -8.16 8.82
CA THR A 293 -15.51 -9.37 8.85
C THR A 293 -14.67 -10.64 8.97
N ALA A 294 -13.62 -10.74 8.16
CA ALA A 294 -12.66 -11.84 8.20
C ALA A 294 -12.02 -12.01 9.58
N GLY A 295 -11.73 -10.90 10.28
CA GLY A 295 -11.19 -10.93 11.65
C GLY A 295 -12.13 -11.60 12.65
N GLU A 296 -13.44 -11.35 12.55
CA GLU A 296 -14.44 -12.01 13.41
C GLU A 296 -14.57 -13.50 13.10
N GLU A 297 -14.56 -13.86 11.82
CA GLU A 297 -14.57 -15.26 11.38
C GLU A 297 -13.33 -16.01 11.84
N TYR A 298 -12.14 -15.43 11.68
CA TYR A 298 -10.88 -16.01 12.11
C TYR A 298 -10.87 -16.27 13.62
N LYS A 299 -11.30 -15.29 14.42
CA LYS A 299 -11.42 -15.46 15.88
C LYS A 299 -12.32 -16.65 16.25
N LYS A 300 -13.46 -16.78 15.57
CA LYS A 300 -14.41 -17.87 15.78
C LYS A 300 -13.85 -19.22 15.33
N GLU A 301 -13.20 -19.28 14.17
CA GLU A 301 -12.64 -20.52 13.59
C GLU A 301 -11.51 -21.08 14.46
N PHE A 302 -10.63 -20.21 14.94
CA PHE A 302 -9.46 -20.60 15.74
C PHE A 302 -9.68 -20.53 17.24
N GLY A 303 -10.88 -20.15 17.70
CA GLY A 303 -11.25 -20.11 19.11
C GLY A 303 -10.40 -19.12 19.92
N ILE A 304 -10.08 -17.96 19.35
CA ILE A 304 -9.28 -16.90 20.00
C ILE A 304 -10.13 -15.65 20.21
N ASP A 305 -9.92 -14.96 21.34
CA ASP A 305 -10.68 -13.74 21.66
C ASP A 305 -10.15 -12.51 20.92
N THR A 306 -8.84 -12.45 20.69
CA THR A 306 -8.14 -11.34 20.05
C THR A 306 -7.04 -11.87 19.14
N ILE A 307 -6.88 -11.25 17.97
CA ILE A 307 -5.74 -11.50 17.07
C ILE A 307 -4.53 -10.76 17.66
N SER A 308 -3.61 -11.50 18.27
CA SER A 308 -2.37 -10.93 18.81
C SER A 308 -1.43 -10.46 17.68
N SER A 309 -0.43 -9.65 18.03
CA SER A 309 0.64 -9.27 17.08
C SER A 309 1.31 -10.49 16.43
N GLU A 310 1.52 -11.56 17.20
CA GLU A 310 2.09 -12.82 16.73
C GLU A 310 1.18 -13.57 15.75
N ALA A 311 -0.14 -13.45 15.91
CA ALA A 311 -1.13 -14.10 15.05
C ALA A 311 -1.55 -13.23 13.85
N LEU A 312 -1.16 -11.96 13.80
CA LEU A 312 -1.56 -11.02 12.75
C LEU A 312 -1.16 -11.51 11.36
N THR A 313 0.02 -12.11 11.25
CA THR A 313 0.50 -12.61 9.97
C THR A 313 -0.20 -13.89 9.54
N ASP A 314 -0.50 -14.79 10.47
CA ASP A 314 -1.30 -15.98 10.18
C ASP A 314 -2.73 -15.59 9.75
N PHE A 315 -3.33 -14.60 10.42
CA PHE A 315 -4.62 -14.02 10.01
C PHE A 315 -4.53 -13.42 8.60
N SER A 316 -3.51 -12.61 8.33
CA SER A 316 -3.32 -11.97 7.01
C SER A 316 -3.19 -13.01 5.91
N ASN A 317 -2.39 -14.05 6.09
CA ASN A 317 -2.22 -15.11 5.10
C ASN A 317 -3.49 -15.97 4.95
N TRP A 318 -4.20 -16.26 6.04
CA TRP A 318 -5.49 -16.94 5.99
C TRP A 318 -6.50 -16.13 5.18
N PHE A 319 -6.58 -14.82 5.42
CA PHE A 319 -7.46 -13.95 4.67
C PHE A 319 -7.10 -13.90 3.18
N LEU A 320 -5.81 -13.73 2.86
CA LEU A 320 -5.34 -13.61 1.48
C LEU A 320 -5.51 -14.88 0.64
N PHE A 321 -5.24 -16.04 1.23
CA PHE A 321 -5.02 -17.28 0.47
C PHE A 321 -6.00 -18.41 0.80
N ILE A 322 -6.76 -18.32 1.89
CA ILE A 322 -7.64 -19.39 2.36
C ILE A 322 -9.11 -18.94 2.36
N ARG A 323 -9.41 -17.81 3.02
CA ARG A 323 -10.78 -17.29 3.13
C ARG A 323 -11.33 -16.97 1.74
N LYS A 324 -12.54 -17.45 1.46
CA LYS A 324 -13.26 -17.14 0.23
C LYS A 324 -14.15 -15.91 0.42
N LEU A 325 -14.18 -15.07 -0.61
CA LEU A 325 -15.18 -14.02 -0.79
C LEU A 325 -16.50 -14.66 -1.26
N ASP A 326 -17.57 -13.86 -1.34
CA ASP A 326 -18.90 -14.32 -1.75
C ASP A 326 -18.93 -14.95 -3.15
N ASP A 327 -18.00 -14.56 -4.02
CA ASP A 327 -17.84 -15.10 -5.37
C ASP A 327 -16.99 -16.39 -5.44
N GLY A 328 -16.51 -16.89 -4.30
CA GLY A 328 -15.70 -18.10 -4.18
C GLY A 328 -14.19 -17.93 -4.45
N ARG A 329 -13.73 -16.73 -4.82
CA ARG A 329 -12.30 -16.41 -4.99
C ARG A 329 -11.67 -16.05 -3.63
N THR A 330 -10.36 -16.16 -3.53
CA THR A 330 -9.61 -15.54 -2.41
C THR A 330 -9.20 -14.13 -2.81
N PRO A 331 -8.95 -13.21 -1.87
CA PRO A 331 -8.39 -11.89 -2.18
C PRO A 331 -7.12 -11.96 -3.04
N GLY A 332 -6.24 -12.95 -2.77
CA GLY A 332 -5.04 -13.17 -3.58
C GLY A 332 -5.33 -13.53 -5.04
N MET A 333 -6.40 -14.27 -5.31
CA MET A 333 -6.82 -14.57 -6.68
C MET A 333 -7.47 -13.37 -7.38
N VAL A 334 -8.21 -12.53 -6.64
CA VAL A 334 -8.76 -11.29 -7.20
C VAL A 334 -7.62 -10.38 -7.70
N TYR A 335 -6.60 -10.17 -6.87
CA TYR A 335 -5.40 -9.44 -7.26
C TYR A 335 -4.76 -10.06 -8.52
N ALA A 336 -4.55 -11.38 -8.52
CA ALA A 336 -3.84 -12.06 -9.59
C ALA A 336 -4.55 -11.95 -10.95
N GLU A 337 -5.88 -11.97 -10.95
CA GLU A 337 -6.69 -11.80 -12.16
C GLU A 337 -6.66 -10.36 -12.67
N GLU A 338 -6.76 -9.38 -11.78
CA GLU A 338 -6.79 -7.96 -12.18
C GLU A 338 -5.45 -7.42 -12.64
N LYS A 339 -4.37 -7.89 -12.02
CA LYS A 339 -3.00 -7.61 -12.47
C LYS A 339 -2.59 -8.45 -13.68
N MET A 340 -3.50 -9.28 -14.20
CA MET A 340 -3.26 -10.16 -15.35
C MET A 340 -2.00 -11.00 -15.20
N LEU A 341 -1.75 -11.52 -13.99
CA LEU A 341 -0.57 -12.33 -13.71
C LEU A 341 -0.58 -13.61 -14.56
N SER A 342 0.62 -14.14 -14.82
CA SER A 342 0.76 -15.41 -15.55
C SER A 342 0.06 -16.57 -14.82
N GLU A 343 -0.40 -17.57 -15.58
CA GLU A 343 -1.02 -18.77 -15.00
C GLU A 343 -0.08 -19.49 -14.01
N ALA A 344 1.22 -19.51 -14.29
CA ALA A 344 2.22 -20.07 -13.38
C ALA A 344 2.25 -19.34 -12.03
N LEU A 345 2.05 -18.02 -12.02
CA LEU A 345 2.03 -17.24 -10.78
C LEU A 345 0.69 -17.40 -10.04
N LYS A 346 -0.43 -17.48 -10.77
CA LYS A 346 -1.75 -17.81 -10.20
C LYS A 346 -1.74 -19.17 -9.51
N GLU A 347 -1.13 -20.19 -10.12
CA GLU A 347 -0.97 -21.51 -9.51
C GLU A 347 -0.16 -21.45 -8.21
N LYS A 348 0.92 -20.67 -8.17
CA LYS A 348 1.71 -20.45 -6.96
C LYS A 348 0.89 -19.74 -5.86
N ILE A 349 0.17 -18.67 -6.20
CA ILE A 349 -0.72 -17.96 -5.26
C ILE A 349 -1.81 -18.90 -4.71
N GLN A 350 -2.42 -19.73 -5.56
CA GLN A 350 -3.40 -20.73 -5.13
C GLN A 350 -2.76 -21.79 -4.22
N GLY A 351 -1.49 -22.15 -4.46
CA GLY A 351 -0.69 -23.04 -3.64
C GLY A 351 -0.49 -22.53 -2.21
N LEU A 352 -0.37 -21.21 -2.01
CA LEU A 352 -0.28 -20.59 -0.68
C LEU A 352 -1.51 -20.88 0.20
N GLY A 353 -2.66 -21.23 -0.41
CA GLY A 353 -3.87 -21.65 0.29
C GLY A 353 -3.82 -23.06 0.90
N LYS A 354 -2.69 -23.78 0.76
CA LYS A 354 -2.46 -25.11 1.32
C LYS A 354 -1.22 -25.13 2.24
N PRO A 355 -1.21 -24.34 3.33
CA PRO A 355 -0.07 -24.29 4.23
C PRO A 355 0.11 -25.60 5.00
N VAL A 356 1.35 -25.86 5.42
CA VAL A 356 1.71 -26.94 6.34
C VAL A 356 2.02 -26.33 7.70
N LYS A 357 1.13 -26.54 8.68
CA LYS A 357 1.34 -26.11 10.07
C LYS A 357 1.96 -27.24 10.87
N GLY A 358 3.03 -26.95 11.59
CA GLY A 358 3.77 -27.99 12.28
C GLY A 358 4.77 -27.46 13.31
N THR A 359 5.51 -28.42 13.85
CA THR A 359 6.69 -28.19 14.66
C THR A 359 7.84 -28.82 13.92
N PHE A 360 8.85 -28.04 13.58
CA PHE A 360 9.90 -28.42 12.66
C PHE A 360 11.26 -28.32 13.32
N GLU A 361 12.05 -29.38 13.21
CA GLU A 361 13.48 -29.36 13.51
C GLU A 361 14.24 -28.74 12.34
N LEU A 362 15.15 -27.81 12.61
CA LEU A 362 16.06 -27.24 11.62
C LEU A 362 17.22 -28.21 11.37
N VAL A 363 17.09 -29.01 10.31
CA VAL A 363 18.08 -30.03 9.92
C VAL A 363 19.32 -29.39 9.30
N LYS A 364 19.12 -28.39 8.43
CA LYS A 364 20.20 -27.66 7.77
C LYS A 364 19.87 -26.18 7.68
N VAL A 365 20.85 -25.32 7.93
CA VAL A 365 20.72 -23.87 7.78
C VAL A 365 21.83 -23.35 6.89
N ASP A 366 21.47 -22.78 5.74
CA ASP A 366 22.38 -22.06 4.84
C ASP A 366 21.89 -20.62 4.66
N PRO A 367 22.42 -19.69 5.50
CA PRO A 367 22.03 -18.29 5.44
C PRO A 367 22.41 -17.61 4.13
N ALA A 368 23.44 -18.09 3.43
CA ALA A 368 23.94 -17.47 2.20
C ALA A 368 22.94 -17.61 1.05
N SER A 369 22.24 -18.74 0.98
CA SER A 369 21.21 -19.01 -0.03
C SER A 369 19.78 -18.86 0.50
N PHE A 370 19.60 -18.36 1.73
CA PHE A 370 18.30 -18.27 2.41
C PHE A 370 17.64 -19.64 2.61
N LYS A 371 18.41 -20.73 2.58
CA LYS A 371 17.89 -22.09 2.56
C LYS A 371 17.86 -22.69 3.95
N LEU A 372 16.73 -23.27 4.30
CA LEU A 372 16.58 -24.16 5.45
C LEU A 372 16.09 -25.53 4.94
N LEU A 373 16.63 -26.60 5.51
CA LEU A 373 15.98 -27.91 5.45
C LEU A 373 15.34 -28.13 6.82
N VAL A 374 14.02 -28.32 6.83
CA VAL A 374 13.29 -28.52 8.06
C VAL A 374 12.55 -29.85 8.03
N LYS A 375 12.41 -30.48 9.20
CA LYS A 375 11.76 -31.78 9.34
C LYS A 375 10.63 -31.69 10.34
N ASP A 376 9.43 -32.06 9.93
CA ASP A 376 8.27 -32.08 10.83
C ASP A 376 8.45 -33.18 11.88
N VAL A 377 8.42 -32.77 13.15
CA VAL A 377 8.70 -33.64 14.32
C VAL A 377 7.66 -34.76 14.48
N LYS A 378 6.46 -34.61 13.92
CA LYS A 378 5.39 -35.60 14.06
C LYS A 378 5.33 -36.56 12.88
N THR A 379 5.51 -36.05 11.67
CA THR A 379 5.31 -36.78 10.41
C THR A 379 6.61 -37.25 9.79
N GLU A 380 7.75 -36.75 10.28
CA GLU A 380 9.10 -36.99 9.74
C GLU A 380 9.29 -36.48 8.30
N ALA A 381 8.31 -35.74 7.76
CA ALA A 381 8.39 -35.15 6.43
C ALA A 381 9.40 -34.00 6.39
N GLU A 382 10.21 -33.97 5.34
CA GLU A 382 11.23 -32.92 5.13
C GLU A 382 10.75 -31.89 4.10
N TYR A 383 11.09 -30.62 4.35
CA TYR A 383 10.72 -29.50 3.52
C TYR A 383 11.93 -28.60 3.26
N GLU A 384 12.18 -28.27 1.99
CA GLU A 384 13.08 -27.17 1.63
C GLU A 384 12.33 -25.85 1.82
N VAL A 385 12.88 -24.96 2.63
CA VAL A 385 12.27 -23.69 3.01
C VAL A 385 13.21 -22.55 2.63
N ARG A 386 12.65 -21.44 2.14
CA ARG A 386 13.37 -20.18 1.93
C ARG A 386 12.93 -19.13 2.94
N ALA A 387 13.90 -18.60 3.68
CA ALA A 387 13.69 -17.65 4.76
C ALA A 387 14.93 -16.81 5.04
N ASP A 388 14.76 -15.50 5.26
CA ASP A 388 15.83 -14.62 5.71
C ASP A 388 15.88 -14.52 7.24
N LEU A 389 16.39 -15.58 7.87
CA LEU A 389 16.50 -15.71 9.32
C LEU A 389 17.94 -16.10 9.72
N PRO A 390 18.93 -15.21 9.52
CA PRO A 390 20.35 -15.52 9.72
C PRO A 390 20.72 -15.91 11.16
N GLN A 391 19.85 -15.61 12.13
CA GLN A 391 20.02 -15.96 13.55
C GLN A 391 19.72 -17.43 13.87
N LEU A 392 19.02 -18.15 12.99
CA LEU A 392 18.66 -19.56 13.23
C LEU A 392 19.88 -20.49 13.10
N LYS A 393 19.84 -21.59 13.84
CA LYS A 393 20.91 -22.60 13.89
C LYS A 393 20.31 -24.00 13.77
N GLU A 394 21.12 -24.91 13.23
CA GLU A 394 20.78 -26.33 13.14
C GLU A 394 20.48 -26.92 14.53
N GLY A 395 19.54 -27.87 14.57
CA GLY A 395 19.09 -28.54 15.80
C GLY A 395 18.08 -27.75 16.63
N LEU A 396 17.71 -26.53 16.24
CA LEU A 396 16.59 -25.82 16.87
C LEU A 396 15.25 -26.39 16.40
N THR A 397 14.27 -26.40 17.30
CA THR A 397 12.89 -26.74 16.98
C THR A 397 12.04 -25.48 16.93
N CYS A 398 11.30 -25.27 15.85
CA CYS A 398 10.45 -24.11 15.65
C CYS A 398 9.00 -24.53 15.39
N ALA A 399 8.04 -23.84 16.00
CA ALA A 399 6.64 -23.95 15.61
C ALA A 399 6.31 -22.89 14.56
N GLY A 400 5.52 -23.24 13.55
CA GLY A 400 5.09 -22.28 12.55
C GLY A 400 4.30 -22.87 11.40
N THR A 401 4.17 -22.07 10.35
CA THR A 401 3.38 -22.38 9.16
C THR A 401 4.26 -22.21 7.92
N LEU A 402 4.36 -23.27 7.11
CA LEU A 402 5.10 -23.29 5.85
C LEU A 402 4.14 -23.11 4.68
N TYR A 403 4.43 -22.18 3.78
CA TYR A 403 3.56 -21.87 2.63
C TYR A 403 4.20 -22.34 1.32
N PRO A 404 3.54 -23.19 0.50
CA PRO A 404 4.13 -23.68 -0.75
C PRO A 404 4.41 -22.58 -1.79
N TRP A 405 5.58 -22.63 -2.43
CA TRP A 405 5.96 -21.74 -3.52
C TRP A 405 6.77 -22.48 -4.60
N GLY A 406 6.05 -23.22 -5.45
CA GLY A 406 6.68 -24.07 -6.46
C GLY A 406 7.44 -25.23 -5.83
N GLU A 407 8.77 -25.19 -5.88
CA GLU A 407 9.65 -26.28 -5.42
C GLU A 407 10.09 -26.17 -3.96
N PHE A 408 9.78 -25.06 -3.29
CA PHE A 408 10.15 -24.82 -1.89
C PHE A 408 9.00 -24.19 -1.11
N TYR A 409 9.19 -24.02 0.18
CA TYR A 409 8.24 -23.40 1.09
C TYR A 409 8.74 -22.06 1.63
N LEU A 410 7.82 -21.18 2.01
CA LEU A 410 8.09 -19.88 2.60
C LEU A 410 7.75 -19.89 4.09
N THR A 411 8.51 -19.14 4.89
CA THR A 411 8.08 -18.73 6.24
C THR A 411 7.53 -17.32 6.14
N ARG A 412 6.21 -17.16 6.09
CA ARG A 412 5.57 -15.83 6.06
C ARG A 412 5.23 -15.30 7.45
N GLY A 413 5.41 -16.08 8.54
CA GLY A 413 5.18 -15.64 9.92
C GLY A 413 6.33 -16.02 10.85
N THR A 414 6.20 -15.73 12.15
CA THR A 414 7.23 -16.02 13.14
C THR A 414 7.45 -17.54 13.25
N LEU A 415 8.68 -17.99 12.99
CA LEU A 415 9.13 -19.30 13.48
C LEU A 415 9.46 -19.17 14.96
N SER A 416 8.53 -19.59 15.82
CA SER A 416 8.70 -19.52 17.27
C SER A 416 9.65 -20.63 17.72
N VAL A 417 10.89 -20.26 18.04
CA VAL A 417 11.88 -21.19 18.61
C VAL A 417 11.32 -21.73 19.93
N GLN A 418 11.19 -23.05 20.03
CA GLN A 418 10.85 -23.70 21.28
C GLN A 418 12.13 -23.80 22.10
N THR A 419 12.27 -22.93 23.11
CA THR A 419 13.22 -23.18 24.19
C THR A 419 12.74 -24.41 24.93
N GLY A 420 13.51 -25.50 24.88
CA GLY A 420 13.17 -26.74 25.58
C GLY A 420 12.81 -26.45 27.03
N ALA A 421 11.70 -27.02 27.50
CA ALA A 421 11.52 -27.21 28.93
C ALA A 421 12.63 -28.17 29.37
N GLU A 422 13.63 -27.65 30.08
CA GLU A 422 14.47 -28.48 30.96
C GLU A 422 13.63 -29.10 32.09
#